data_AF-M3XXQ4-F1
#
_entry.id   AF-M3XXQ4-F1
#
_cell.length_a   1.000
_cell.length_b   1.000
_cell.length_c   1.000
_cell.angle_alpha   90.00
_cell.angle_beta   90.00
_cell.angle_gamma   90.00
#
_symmetry.space_group_name_H-M   'P 1'
#
loop_
_entity.id
_entity.type
_entity.pdbx_description
1 polymer ?
#
loop_
_entity_poly.entity_id
_entity_poly.type
_entity_poly.pdbx_seq_one_letter_code
_entity_poly.pdbx_strand_id
1 'polypeptide(L)'
;MVEPRAEEGWQAGARCTDAALPSPAASLAGCRGAGQRCCAGLGALVLLAGVSVGSWLLVLYLRPATSQPTPGTLQDEEIPSSCSETSGAEALFPTLSRTVSFRINSEDFLLEAQVRARPDWLLVCHEGWNPALGVRICQSLGHLRLTHLKGVNLSDIKLNSSQRFAQLPPRLEGFLEEVWQSRNSCASGQIVSLRCSACGARPLASRIVGGQAVAPGRWPWQASVALGSRHTCGASVVAPHWVVTAAHCVHSSRVPRLSSWRVHVGLVSHSAVRPHQGAVVERIVPHPLYSSQTHDYDIALLRLWTPLNFSDTVGAVCLPAKKQDFPRGSQCWVSGWGHTNPSHTHNSDTLQDTLVPLLSTELCNSSCMYSGALTPRMLCAGYVDGRADACQGDSGGPLVCLDRGTWHLVGVVSWGRGCAEPNHPGVYAKVAEFLDWIHDIVRFPQVSLISAPQSRYEAQRAPLGEAKRGAVVPLGGR
;
A
#
# COMPACT_ATOMS: atom_id res chain seq x y z
N MET A 1 -40.63 -38.83 -36.73
CA MET A 1 -41.01 -40.26 -36.59
C MET A 1 -40.73 -40.64 -35.16
N VAL A 2 -41.75 -40.58 -34.31
CA VAL A 2 -42.64 -41.70 -33.91
C VAL A 2 -42.18 -42.23 -32.54
N GLU A 3 -42.81 -41.65 -31.52
CA GLU A 3 -43.28 -42.26 -30.27
C GLU A 3 -44.19 -43.48 -30.57
N PRO A 4 -44.30 -44.50 -29.69
CA PRO A 4 -45.43 -44.57 -28.73
C PRO A 4 -44.96 -44.88 -27.28
N ARG A 5 -45.55 -44.28 -26.21
CA ARG A 5 -46.86 -44.58 -25.56
C ARG A 5 -46.91 -46.00 -24.95
N ALA A 6 -47.48 -46.27 -23.77
CA ALA A 6 -48.67 -45.69 -23.14
C ALA A 6 -48.83 -46.27 -21.69
N GLU A 7 -49.33 -45.50 -20.71
CA GLU A 7 -50.65 -45.65 -20.02
C GLU A 7 -50.58 -46.65 -18.84
N GLU A 8 -51.25 -46.58 -17.68
CA GLU A 8 -52.42 -45.91 -17.05
C GLU A 8 -52.25 -46.23 -15.53
N GLY A 9 -52.89 -45.67 -14.49
CA GLY A 9 -54.20 -45.05 -14.32
C GLY A 9 -54.54 -45.04 -12.81
N TRP A 10 -55.46 -44.16 -12.44
CA TRP A 10 -55.94 -43.80 -11.09
C TRP A 10 -56.62 -44.92 -10.27
N GLN A 11 -56.74 -44.75 -8.94
CA GLN A 11 -58.03 -44.45 -8.25
C GLN A 11 -57.93 -44.43 -6.71
N ALA A 12 -58.94 -43.77 -6.13
CA ALA A 12 -59.06 -43.27 -4.77
C ALA A 12 -59.97 -44.11 -3.86
N GLY A 13 -59.82 -43.92 -2.55
CA GLY A 13 -60.93 -43.78 -1.60
C GLY A 13 -61.45 -45.04 -0.87
N ALA A 14 -61.53 -44.94 0.47
CA ALA A 14 -62.62 -45.40 1.36
C ALA A 14 -62.09 -45.64 2.79
N ARG A 15 -62.85 -45.59 3.89
CA ARG A 15 -64.04 -44.84 4.33
C ARG A 15 -64.19 -45.19 5.83
N CYS A 16 -64.79 -44.30 6.62
CA CYS A 16 -65.16 -44.47 8.02
C CYS A 16 -66.11 -45.66 8.28
N THR A 17 -66.15 -46.14 9.52
CA THR A 17 -67.33 -46.79 10.11
C THR A 17 -67.65 -46.18 11.48
N ASP A 18 -68.84 -45.59 11.57
CA ASP A 18 -69.56 -45.20 12.79
C ASP A 18 -70.18 -46.44 13.47
N ALA A 19 -70.36 -46.37 14.80
CA ALA A 19 -71.49 -46.99 15.48
C ALA A 19 -71.77 -46.28 16.82
N ALA A 20 -73.06 -46.08 17.09
CA ALA A 20 -73.63 -45.08 17.98
C ALA A 20 -74.09 -45.62 19.35
N LEU A 21 -74.17 -44.69 20.33
CA LEU A 21 -75.19 -44.45 21.40
C LEU A 21 -75.88 -45.62 22.13
N PRO A 22 -76.12 -45.48 23.46
CA PRO A 22 -77.40 -44.88 23.90
C PRO A 22 -77.36 -43.97 25.16
N SER A 23 -78.38 -43.12 25.29
CA SER A 23 -78.82 -42.37 26.50
C SER A 23 -80.08 -43.06 27.10
N PRO A 24 -80.75 -42.58 28.17
CA PRO A 24 -80.34 -41.91 29.42
C PRO A 24 -80.92 -42.59 30.69
N ALA A 25 -80.36 -42.34 31.88
CA ALA A 25 -81.09 -42.43 33.17
C ALA A 25 -80.39 -41.61 34.26
N ALA A 26 -81.18 -40.95 35.09
CA ALA A 26 -80.82 -39.92 36.06
C ALA A 26 -80.14 -40.42 37.34
N SER A 27 -79.30 -39.59 37.97
CA SER A 27 -79.60 -38.94 39.27
C SER A 27 -78.34 -38.44 40.02
N LEU A 28 -78.42 -37.18 40.46
CA LEU A 28 -77.92 -36.60 41.72
C LEU A 28 -76.54 -37.03 42.29
N ALA A 29 -75.55 -36.13 42.25
CA ALA A 29 -74.93 -35.49 43.43
C ALA A 29 -73.59 -34.80 43.10
N GLY A 30 -73.40 -33.57 43.61
CA GLY A 30 -72.09 -33.15 44.13
C GLY A 30 -71.26 -32.14 43.33
N CYS A 31 -71.16 -30.93 43.90
CA CYS A 31 -69.99 -30.04 43.92
C CYS A 31 -69.74 -29.07 42.75
N ARG A 32 -70.37 -27.89 42.90
CA ARG A 32 -69.85 -26.57 42.47
C ARG A 32 -68.40 -26.35 42.96
N GLY A 33 -67.53 -25.79 42.12
CA GLY A 33 -66.34 -25.07 42.59
C GLY A 33 -65.09 -25.10 41.70
N ALA A 34 -65.13 -24.56 40.49
CA ALA A 34 -63.90 -24.32 39.68
C ALA A 34 -64.07 -23.14 38.70
N GLY A 35 -64.30 -21.94 39.22
CA GLY A 35 -64.47 -20.71 38.41
C GLY A 35 -63.58 -19.54 38.80
N GLN A 36 -62.68 -19.68 39.77
CA GLN A 36 -62.03 -18.52 40.41
C GLN A 36 -60.49 -18.55 40.41
N ARG A 37 -59.85 -19.63 39.89
CA ARG A 37 -58.38 -19.75 39.85
C ARG A 37 -57.74 -19.43 38.49
N CYS A 38 -58.48 -19.50 37.37
CA CYS A 38 -57.93 -19.13 36.06
C CYS A 38 -57.91 -17.61 35.81
N CYS A 39 -58.88 -16.85 36.34
CA CYS A 39 -58.92 -15.39 36.11
C CYS A 39 -57.83 -14.63 36.88
N ALA A 40 -57.38 -15.15 38.04
CA ALA A 40 -56.32 -14.52 38.83
C ALA A 40 -54.92 -14.67 38.18
N GLY A 41 -54.66 -15.78 37.49
CA GLY A 41 -53.38 -16.01 36.80
C GLY A 41 -53.17 -15.13 35.57
N LEU A 42 -54.23 -14.91 34.78
CA LEU A 42 -54.18 -14.01 33.62
C LEU A 42 -54.08 -12.53 34.03
N GLY A 43 -54.75 -12.13 35.12
CA GLY A 43 -54.63 -10.77 35.66
C GLY A 43 -53.22 -10.42 36.14
N ALA A 44 -52.53 -11.36 36.79
CA ALA A 44 -51.17 -11.15 37.28
C ALA A 44 -50.13 -10.98 36.15
N LEU A 45 -50.27 -11.72 35.05
CA LEU A 45 -49.37 -11.61 33.89
C LEU A 45 -49.54 -10.27 33.14
N VAL A 46 -50.78 -9.77 33.03
CA VAL A 46 -51.05 -8.46 32.40
C VAL A 46 -50.53 -7.31 33.26
N LEU A 47 -50.63 -7.40 34.59
CA LEU A 47 -50.08 -6.39 35.49
C LEU A 47 -48.54 -6.36 35.45
N LEU A 48 -47.87 -7.50 35.40
CA LEU A 48 -46.40 -7.57 35.29
C LEU A 48 -45.90 -7.01 33.94
N ALA A 49 -46.60 -7.30 32.85
CA ALA A 49 -46.29 -6.73 31.54
C ALA A 49 -46.48 -5.20 31.55
N GLY A 50 -47.55 -4.69 32.15
CA GLY A 50 -47.81 -3.25 32.28
C GLY A 50 -46.74 -2.50 33.09
N VAL A 51 -46.26 -3.08 34.20
CA VAL A 51 -45.19 -2.48 35.03
C VAL A 51 -43.85 -2.45 34.29
N SER A 52 -43.56 -3.47 33.49
CA SER A 52 -42.32 -3.52 32.69
C SER A 52 -42.30 -2.47 31.56
N VAL A 53 -43.41 -2.30 30.85
CA VAL A 53 -43.55 -1.29 29.78
C VAL A 53 -43.58 0.12 30.37
N GLY A 54 -44.27 0.32 31.49
CA GLY A 54 -44.29 1.61 32.21
C GLY A 54 -42.90 2.02 32.71
N SER A 55 -42.12 1.08 33.23
CA SER A 55 -40.73 1.34 33.67
C SER A 55 -39.81 1.65 32.49
N TRP A 56 -39.98 0.97 31.35
CA TRP A 56 -39.19 1.23 30.15
C TRP A 56 -39.51 2.60 29.52
N LEU A 57 -40.78 2.98 29.49
CA LEU A 57 -41.22 4.30 29.05
C LEU A 57 -40.77 5.41 30.01
N LEU A 58 -40.77 5.17 31.33
CA LEU A 58 -40.26 6.12 32.31
C LEU A 58 -38.74 6.32 32.16
N VAL A 59 -37.98 5.28 31.85
CA VAL A 59 -36.53 5.39 31.54
C VAL A 59 -36.31 6.17 30.23
N LEU A 60 -37.17 6.02 29.23
CA LEU A 60 -37.12 6.84 28.01
C LEU A 60 -37.50 8.31 28.27
N TYR A 61 -38.47 8.57 29.15
CA TYR A 61 -38.95 9.91 29.48
C TYR A 61 -37.99 10.66 30.43
N LEU A 62 -37.26 9.94 31.27
CA LEU A 62 -36.26 10.49 32.20
C LEU A 62 -34.84 10.51 31.62
N ARG A 63 -34.62 10.06 30.38
CA ARG A 63 -33.34 10.25 29.70
C ARG A 63 -33.15 11.74 29.41
N PRO A 64 -32.09 12.39 29.94
CA PRO A 64 -31.79 13.77 29.57
C PRO A 64 -31.52 13.81 28.06
N ALA A 65 -32.12 14.79 27.39
CA ALA A 65 -31.79 15.09 26.01
C ALA A 65 -30.28 15.36 25.91
N THR A 66 -29.57 14.55 25.14
CA THR A 66 -28.19 14.82 24.73
C THR A 66 -28.16 16.16 24.02
N SER A 67 -27.45 17.12 24.60
CA SER A 67 -27.18 18.42 24.02
C SER A 67 -26.33 18.28 22.75
N GLN A 68 -26.72 19.01 21.70
CA GLN A 68 -25.84 19.35 20.59
C GLN A 68 -24.65 20.18 21.10
N PRO A 69 -23.43 20.05 20.54
CA PRO A 69 -22.33 20.94 20.88
C PRO A 69 -22.42 22.25 20.09
N THR A 70 -22.55 23.36 20.80
CA THR A 70 -22.16 24.71 20.34
C THR A 70 -20.98 25.22 21.18
N PRO A 71 -20.14 26.12 20.61
CA PRO A 71 -18.73 26.25 20.96
C PRO A 71 -18.49 27.14 22.20
N GLY A 72 -17.61 26.69 23.11
CA GLY A 72 -17.03 27.58 24.13
C GLY A 72 -16.42 26.88 25.35
N THR A 73 -15.13 27.14 25.57
CA THR A 73 -14.32 26.97 26.80
C THR A 73 -14.05 25.56 27.33
N LEU A 74 -12.92 24.99 26.90
CA LEU A 74 -12.20 23.92 27.61
C LEU A 74 -11.68 24.45 28.96
N GLN A 75 -12.06 23.79 30.05
CA GLN A 75 -11.20 23.65 31.22
C GLN A 75 -10.46 22.32 31.04
N ASP A 76 -9.15 22.38 31.25
CA ASP A 76 -8.20 21.29 31.09
C ASP A 76 -8.55 20.09 31.99
N GLU A 77 -8.95 18.98 31.37
CA GLU A 77 -8.67 17.66 31.93
C GLU A 77 -7.39 17.13 31.28
N GLU A 78 -6.36 16.94 32.11
CA GLU A 78 -5.02 16.47 31.75
C GLU A 78 -5.06 15.05 31.16
N ILE A 79 -5.01 14.98 29.83
CA ILE A 79 -4.53 13.81 29.10
C ILE A 79 -3.00 13.93 29.02
N PRO A 80 -2.19 12.88 29.29
CA PRO A 80 -0.73 12.99 29.19
C PRO A 80 -0.32 13.25 27.74
N SER A 81 -0.04 14.51 27.44
CA SER A 81 0.45 15.05 26.18
C SER A 81 1.95 14.77 26.00
N SER A 82 2.34 13.51 25.81
CA SER A 82 3.78 13.20 25.77
C SER A 82 4.45 13.30 24.40
N CYS A 83 3.69 13.45 23.30
CA CYS A 83 4.23 13.49 21.93
C CYS A 83 3.65 14.63 21.09
N SER A 84 3.62 15.86 21.62
CA SER A 84 3.41 17.05 20.77
C SER A 84 4.76 17.66 20.43
N GLU A 85 5.17 17.59 19.15
CA GLU A 85 6.32 18.35 18.68
C GLU A 85 5.99 19.84 18.70
N THR A 86 6.85 20.62 19.37
CA THR A 86 7.00 22.04 19.12
C THR A 86 7.31 22.26 17.64
N SER A 87 6.57 23.15 16.98
CA SER A 87 6.83 23.56 15.60
C SER A 87 8.19 24.24 15.50
N GLY A 88 9.25 23.45 15.34
CA GLY A 88 10.47 23.93 14.74
C GLY A 88 10.12 24.27 13.31
N ALA A 89 9.97 25.56 13.01
CA ALA A 89 9.89 26.04 11.65
C ALA A 89 11.17 25.57 10.96
N GLU A 90 11.04 24.52 10.14
CA GLU A 90 12.09 24.14 9.22
C GLU A 90 12.33 25.35 8.33
N ALA A 91 13.49 25.96 8.51
CA ALA A 91 13.90 27.08 7.70
C ALA A 91 13.93 26.58 6.26
N LEU A 92 12.93 26.97 5.47
CA LEU A 92 12.96 26.88 4.01
C LEU A 92 14.09 27.78 3.54
N PHE A 93 15.32 27.28 3.61
CA PHE A 93 16.38 27.78 2.76
C PHE A 93 15.96 27.40 1.34
N PRO A 94 15.70 28.36 0.43
CA PRO A 94 15.58 28.03 -0.97
C PRO A 94 16.98 27.59 -1.40
N THR A 95 17.25 26.29 -1.29
CA THR A 95 18.34 25.71 -2.07
C THR A 95 17.96 26.02 -3.52
N LEU A 96 18.76 26.87 -4.15
CA LEU A 96 18.54 27.29 -5.52
C LEU A 96 18.67 26.03 -6.38
N SER A 97 17.56 25.32 -6.61
CA SER A 97 17.58 24.03 -7.28
C SER A 97 17.89 24.28 -8.75
N ARG A 98 19.18 24.25 -9.08
CA ARG A 98 19.71 24.24 -10.44
C ARG A 98 19.46 22.86 -11.05
N THR A 99 18.18 22.48 -11.16
CA THR A 99 17.74 21.17 -11.65
C THR A 99 16.95 21.32 -12.93
N VAL A 100 17.14 20.36 -13.83
CA VAL A 100 16.22 20.06 -14.93
C VAL A 100 15.13 19.14 -14.41
N SER A 101 13.91 19.35 -14.86
CA SER A 101 12.79 18.41 -14.63
C SER A 101 12.36 17.82 -15.96
N PHE A 102 11.95 16.56 -15.97
CA PHE A 102 11.46 15.89 -17.16
C PHE A 102 9.98 15.56 -17.01
N ARG A 103 9.28 15.50 -18.14
CA ARG A 103 7.98 14.84 -18.25
C ARG A 103 7.80 14.28 -19.65
N ILE A 104 6.87 13.34 -19.78
CA ILE A 104 6.50 12.74 -21.06
C ILE A 104 5.03 13.11 -21.28
N ASN A 105 4.72 13.69 -22.43
CA ASN A 105 3.34 13.96 -22.80
C ASN A 105 2.61 12.63 -23.05
N SER A 106 1.41 12.48 -22.47
CA SER A 106 0.65 11.23 -22.49
C SER A 106 0.06 10.89 -23.86
N GLU A 107 -0.16 11.88 -24.72
CA GLU A 107 -0.84 11.70 -26.01
C GLU A 107 0.15 11.33 -27.13
N ASP A 108 1.27 12.03 -27.21
CA ASP A 108 2.23 11.93 -28.31
C ASP A 108 3.60 11.33 -27.89
N PHE A 109 3.77 11.05 -26.59
CA PHE A 109 5.00 10.52 -26.00
C PHE A 109 6.24 11.40 -26.24
N LEU A 110 6.05 12.69 -26.48
CA LEU A 110 7.16 13.63 -26.63
C LEU A 110 7.80 13.92 -25.27
N LEU A 111 9.14 13.89 -25.24
CA LEU A 111 9.90 14.24 -24.06
C LEU A 111 10.01 15.76 -23.94
N GLU A 112 9.65 16.25 -22.77
CA GLU A 112 9.76 17.64 -22.41
C GLU A 112 10.68 17.81 -21.19
N ALA A 113 11.47 18.88 -21.22
CA ALA A 113 12.38 19.25 -20.15
C ALA A 113 12.15 20.71 -19.72
N GLN A 114 12.03 20.93 -18.43
CA GLN A 114 12.04 22.26 -17.83
C GLN A 114 13.46 22.56 -17.36
N VAL A 115 14.11 23.53 -18.02
CA VAL A 115 15.54 23.82 -17.82
C VAL A 115 15.71 25.12 -17.04
N ARG A 116 16.43 25.07 -15.91
CA ARG A 116 16.85 26.23 -15.08
C ARG A 116 15.69 27.14 -14.65
N ALA A 117 14.88 26.72 -13.68
CA ALA A 117 13.78 27.52 -13.09
C ALA A 117 12.88 28.29 -14.08
N ARG A 118 12.89 27.92 -15.37
CA ARG A 118 12.02 28.50 -16.39
C ARG A 118 10.62 27.94 -16.18
N PRO A 119 9.57 28.74 -16.40
CA PRO A 119 8.21 28.23 -16.32
C PRO A 119 7.92 27.23 -17.44
N ASP A 120 8.50 27.42 -18.62
CA ASP A 120 8.13 26.67 -19.83
C ASP A 120 8.76 25.29 -19.93
N TRP A 121 7.98 24.34 -20.43
CA TRP A 121 8.42 23.01 -20.82
C TRP A 121 8.92 23.03 -22.27
N LEU A 122 10.15 22.56 -22.48
CA LEU A 122 10.81 22.58 -23.78
C LEU A 122 10.90 21.18 -24.36
N LEU A 123 10.56 21.02 -25.64
CA LEU A 123 10.76 19.77 -26.36
C LEU A 123 12.27 19.45 -26.45
N VAL A 124 12.62 18.18 -26.30
CA VAL A 124 14.03 17.76 -26.25
C VAL A 124 14.53 17.38 -27.64
N CYS A 125 15.65 17.98 -28.07
CA CYS A 125 16.30 17.66 -29.34
C CYS A 125 16.87 16.23 -29.35
N HIS A 126 16.78 15.55 -30.50
CA HIS A 126 17.30 14.18 -30.68
C HIS A 126 18.82 14.12 -30.98
N GLU A 127 19.46 15.25 -31.25
CA GLU A 127 20.92 15.33 -31.45
C GLU A 127 21.71 14.75 -30.29
N GLY A 128 22.67 13.89 -30.60
CA GLY A 128 23.58 13.31 -29.60
C GLY A 128 22.85 12.44 -28.58
N TRP A 129 21.65 11.96 -28.90
CA TRP A 129 20.88 11.15 -27.99
C TRP A 129 21.49 9.77 -27.75
N ASN A 130 21.59 9.38 -26.49
CA ASN A 130 22.08 8.08 -26.05
C ASN A 130 20.91 7.26 -25.48
N PRO A 131 20.64 6.02 -25.93
CA PRO A 131 19.58 5.19 -25.36
C PRO A 131 19.66 5.00 -23.83
N ALA A 132 20.86 4.98 -23.24
CA ALA A 132 21.07 4.92 -21.80
C ALA A 132 20.54 6.17 -21.08
N LEU A 133 20.48 7.32 -21.75
CA LEU A 133 19.85 8.53 -21.24
C LEU A 133 18.34 8.35 -21.10
N GLY A 134 17.69 7.76 -22.11
CA GLY A 134 16.27 7.45 -22.07
C GLY A 134 15.90 6.51 -20.92
N VAL A 135 16.75 5.49 -20.65
CA VAL A 135 16.57 4.61 -19.50
C VAL A 135 16.65 5.38 -18.18
N ARG A 136 17.66 6.25 -18.01
CA ARG A 136 17.82 7.04 -16.79
C ARG A 136 16.68 8.05 -16.59
N ILE A 137 16.16 8.64 -17.68
CA ILE A 137 14.99 9.52 -17.61
C ILE A 137 13.75 8.72 -17.18
N CYS A 138 13.48 7.56 -17.77
CA CYS A 138 12.40 6.69 -17.32
C CYS A 138 12.52 6.34 -15.83
N GLN A 139 13.71 6.00 -15.36
CA GLN A 139 13.99 5.72 -13.95
C GLN A 139 13.76 6.94 -13.05
N SER A 140 14.17 8.13 -13.48
CA SER A 140 13.92 9.38 -12.74
C SER A 140 12.43 9.74 -12.63
N LEU A 141 11.62 9.23 -13.55
CA LEU A 141 10.16 9.36 -13.57
C LEU A 141 9.45 8.19 -12.88
N GLY A 142 10.20 7.29 -12.23
CA GLY A 142 9.65 6.18 -11.46
C GLY A 142 9.39 4.90 -12.25
N HIS A 143 9.71 4.86 -13.54
CA HIS A 143 9.53 3.70 -14.40
C HIS A 143 10.77 2.81 -14.42
N LEU A 144 10.59 1.49 -14.40
CA LEU A 144 11.72 0.55 -14.40
C LEU A 144 12.40 0.38 -15.76
N ARG A 145 11.69 0.60 -16.88
CA ARG A 145 12.20 0.31 -18.22
C ARG A 145 11.82 1.37 -19.25
N LEU A 146 12.72 1.59 -20.19
CA LEU A 146 12.43 2.23 -21.48
C LEU A 146 11.86 1.17 -22.42
N THR A 147 10.70 1.43 -23.02
CA THR A 147 10.02 0.49 -23.93
C THR A 147 10.12 0.92 -25.39
N HIS A 148 10.19 2.23 -25.64
CA HIS A 148 10.29 2.78 -26.98
C HIS A 148 11.07 4.09 -26.96
N LEU A 149 11.86 4.33 -27.99
CA LEU A 149 12.63 5.56 -28.18
C LEU A 149 12.79 5.80 -29.68
N LYS A 150 12.44 7.00 -30.15
CA LYS A 150 12.66 7.42 -31.54
C LYS A 150 12.86 8.94 -31.66
N GLY A 151 13.51 9.34 -32.75
CA GLY A 151 13.43 10.71 -33.24
C GLY A 151 12.11 10.95 -33.98
N VAL A 152 11.50 12.11 -33.76
CA VAL A 152 10.32 12.59 -34.50
C VAL A 152 10.69 13.86 -35.24
N ASN A 153 10.37 13.97 -36.53
CA ASN A 153 10.71 15.15 -37.30
C ASN A 153 9.85 16.34 -36.87
N LEU A 154 10.47 17.52 -36.78
CA LEU A 154 9.76 18.77 -36.47
C LEU A 154 8.71 19.14 -37.53
N SER A 155 8.87 18.66 -38.77
CA SER A 155 7.88 18.83 -39.85
C SER A 155 6.54 18.15 -39.56
N ASP A 156 6.55 17.12 -38.72
CA ASP A 156 5.39 16.26 -38.47
C ASP A 156 4.57 16.78 -37.27
N ILE A 157 4.99 17.89 -36.66
CA ILE A 157 4.44 18.44 -35.42
C ILE A 157 4.04 19.89 -35.65
N LYS A 158 2.88 20.28 -35.11
CA LYS A 158 2.45 21.68 -35.11
C LYS A 158 3.21 22.45 -34.03
N LEU A 159 4.14 23.31 -34.45
CA LEU A 159 4.96 24.12 -33.55
C LEU A 159 4.57 25.59 -33.63
N ASN A 160 4.66 26.28 -32.50
CA ASN A 160 4.50 27.73 -32.44
C ASN A 160 5.78 28.44 -32.90
N SER A 161 5.65 29.65 -33.45
CA SER A 161 6.80 30.44 -33.93
C SER A 161 7.81 30.82 -32.83
N SER A 162 7.39 30.80 -31.57
CA SER A 162 8.23 31.05 -30.39
C SER A 162 8.76 29.78 -29.72
N GLN A 163 8.57 28.60 -30.32
CA GLN A 163 8.96 27.33 -29.73
C GLN A 163 10.47 27.29 -29.43
N ARG A 164 10.80 26.86 -28.21
CA ARG A 164 12.17 26.60 -27.77
C ARG A 164 12.36 25.12 -27.46
N PHE A 165 13.61 24.72 -27.47
CA PHE A 165 14.02 23.33 -27.30
C PHE A 165 15.03 23.19 -26.17
N ALA A 166 15.15 21.99 -25.62
CA ALA A 166 16.18 21.61 -24.66
C ALA A 166 17.17 20.63 -25.30
N GLN A 167 18.45 20.80 -25.00
CA GLN A 167 19.51 19.93 -25.50
C GLN A 167 20.49 19.57 -24.37
N LEU A 168 20.90 18.31 -24.34
CA LEU A 168 22.04 17.84 -23.56
C LEU A 168 23.31 17.98 -24.42
N PRO A 169 24.34 18.72 -23.98
CA PRO A 169 25.57 18.87 -24.75
C PRO A 169 26.28 17.52 -24.94
N PRO A 170 26.81 17.22 -26.15
CA PRO A 170 27.30 15.89 -26.53
C PRO A 170 28.57 15.39 -25.82
N ARG A 171 29.11 16.13 -24.83
CA ARG A 171 30.37 15.79 -24.13
C ARG A 171 30.21 15.41 -22.65
N LEU A 172 29.00 15.41 -22.10
CA LEU A 172 28.76 15.07 -20.68
C LEU A 172 27.73 13.94 -20.55
N GLU A 173 28.21 12.70 -20.61
CA GLU A 173 27.38 11.48 -20.50
C GLU A 173 26.99 11.12 -19.04
N GLY A 174 27.47 11.88 -18.05
CA GLY A 174 27.43 11.52 -16.63
C GLY A 174 26.43 12.27 -15.74
N PHE A 175 26.24 13.58 -15.95
CA PHE A 175 25.48 14.42 -15.01
C PHE A 175 24.21 14.99 -15.67
N LEU A 176 23.12 14.24 -15.48
CA LEU A 176 21.78 14.55 -15.99
C LEU A 176 21.25 15.90 -15.52
N GLU A 177 21.66 16.36 -14.35
CA GLU A 177 20.98 17.44 -13.64
C GLU A 177 21.59 18.82 -13.90
N GLU A 178 22.79 18.89 -14.52
CA GLU A 178 23.63 20.09 -14.44
C GLU A 178 23.91 20.79 -15.80
N VAL A 179 23.61 20.15 -16.94
CA VAL A 179 24.17 20.56 -18.24
C VAL A 179 23.12 20.91 -19.31
N TRP A 180 21.83 20.80 -19.03
CA TRP A 180 20.80 21.08 -20.04
C TRP A 180 20.76 22.56 -20.43
N GLN A 181 20.66 22.81 -21.73
CA GLN A 181 20.65 24.15 -22.31
C GLN A 181 19.42 24.37 -23.17
N SER A 182 18.86 25.58 -23.10
CA SER A 182 17.81 26.01 -24.03
C SER A 182 18.41 26.33 -25.40
N ARG A 183 17.70 25.95 -26.46
CA ARG A 183 18.02 26.20 -27.87
C ARG A 183 16.82 26.81 -28.59
N ASN A 184 17.09 27.51 -29.69
CA ASN A 184 16.06 28.05 -30.57
C ASN A 184 15.68 27.05 -31.68
N SER A 185 16.50 26.02 -31.93
CA SER A 185 16.26 24.98 -32.92
C SER A 185 17.04 23.70 -32.57
N CYS A 186 16.65 22.59 -33.19
CA CYS A 186 17.40 21.33 -33.20
C CYS A 186 18.10 21.18 -34.57
N ALA A 187 19.43 21.08 -34.60
CA ALA A 187 20.21 20.90 -35.83
C ALA A 187 19.87 19.62 -36.63
N SER A 188 19.38 18.59 -35.96
CA SER A 188 18.87 17.34 -36.56
C SER A 188 17.52 17.51 -37.25
N GLY A 189 16.78 18.59 -36.96
CA GLY A 189 15.37 18.70 -37.33
C GLY A 189 14.47 17.71 -36.59
N GLN A 190 14.96 17.06 -35.53
CA GLN A 190 14.26 15.99 -34.81
C GLN A 190 14.23 16.22 -33.30
N ILE A 191 13.15 15.73 -32.67
CA ILE A 191 12.97 15.71 -31.21
C ILE A 191 12.77 14.29 -30.69
N VAL A 192 12.91 14.11 -29.39
CA VAL A 192 12.82 12.81 -28.73
C VAL A 192 11.37 12.46 -28.42
N SER A 193 10.92 11.32 -28.93
CA SER A 193 9.74 10.61 -28.44
C SER A 193 10.20 9.38 -27.66
N LEU A 194 9.74 9.24 -26.42
CA LEU A 194 10.11 8.12 -25.56
C LEU A 194 8.92 7.62 -24.77
N ARG A 195 8.85 6.29 -24.61
CA ARG A 195 7.81 5.62 -23.83
C ARG A 195 8.44 4.74 -22.78
N CYS A 196 8.06 4.97 -21.54
CA CYS A 196 8.47 4.15 -20.40
C CYS A 196 7.45 3.03 -20.13
N SER A 197 7.85 2.03 -19.33
CA SER A 197 6.97 0.96 -18.88
C SER A 197 5.81 1.51 -18.05
N ALA A 198 4.58 1.10 -18.35
CA ALA A 198 3.39 1.51 -17.60
C ALA A 198 3.47 1.11 -16.12
N CYS A 199 3.10 2.03 -15.23
CA CYS A 199 3.01 1.82 -13.79
C CYS A 199 2.10 2.89 -13.16
N GLY A 200 1.72 2.70 -11.90
CA GLY A 200 1.10 3.71 -11.04
C GLY A 200 -0.32 4.13 -11.44
N ALA A 201 -0.91 3.49 -12.45
CA ALA A 201 -2.27 3.75 -12.89
C ALA A 201 -3.26 2.90 -12.09
N ARG A 202 -4.32 3.53 -11.58
CA ARG A 202 -5.45 2.84 -10.95
C ARG A 202 -6.67 2.94 -11.88
N PRO A 203 -7.28 1.81 -12.31
CA PRO A 203 -8.45 1.85 -13.17
C PRO A 203 -9.62 2.60 -12.51
N LEU A 204 -10.33 3.43 -13.29
CA LEU A 204 -11.40 4.31 -12.81
C LEU A 204 -12.64 3.57 -12.28
N ALA A 205 -12.80 2.29 -12.58
CA ALA A 205 -13.96 1.48 -12.22
C ALA A 205 -14.05 1.10 -10.72
N SER A 206 -13.07 1.47 -9.89
CA SER A 206 -12.98 1.02 -8.49
C SER A 206 -13.62 1.98 -7.44
N ARG A 207 -14.58 2.83 -7.82
CA ARG A 207 -15.17 3.83 -6.89
C ARG A 207 -16.12 3.15 -5.89
N ILE A 208 -15.78 3.18 -4.61
CA ILE A 208 -16.62 2.65 -3.52
C ILE A 208 -17.49 3.77 -2.95
N VAL A 209 -18.76 3.46 -2.68
CA VAL A 209 -19.66 4.23 -1.79
C VAL A 209 -20.02 3.32 -0.61
N GLY A 210 -19.55 3.63 0.61
CA GLY A 210 -20.18 3.14 1.85
C GLY A 210 -19.65 1.89 2.60
N GLY A 211 -18.44 1.34 2.40
CA GLY A 211 -17.96 0.28 3.33
C GLY A 211 -16.70 -0.55 2.99
N GLN A 212 -16.30 -1.38 3.97
CA GLN A 212 -14.99 -1.95 4.37
C GLN A 212 -14.42 -3.17 3.57
N ALA A 213 -14.57 -3.24 2.26
CA ALA A 213 -13.86 -4.26 1.46
C ALA A 213 -13.30 -3.69 0.16
N VAL A 214 -12.07 -4.07 -0.18
CA VAL A 214 -11.37 -3.57 -1.37
C VAL A 214 -11.99 -4.20 -2.63
N ALA A 215 -12.51 -3.37 -3.53
CA ALA A 215 -12.97 -3.84 -4.84
C ALA A 215 -11.81 -4.43 -5.67
N PRO A 216 -12.06 -5.47 -6.48
CA PRO A 216 -11.07 -5.98 -7.43
C PRO A 216 -10.46 -4.86 -8.27
N GLY A 217 -9.13 -4.88 -8.41
CA GLY A 217 -8.40 -3.90 -9.21
C GLY A 217 -8.22 -2.52 -8.60
N ARG A 218 -8.69 -2.28 -7.36
CA ARG A 218 -8.40 -1.04 -6.63
C ARG A 218 -6.90 -0.86 -6.34
N TRP A 219 -6.19 -1.96 -6.05
CA TRP A 219 -4.74 -1.98 -5.86
C TRP A 219 -4.12 -3.02 -6.79
N PRO A 220 -3.99 -2.73 -8.10
CA PRO A 220 -3.62 -3.73 -9.11
C PRO A 220 -2.17 -4.25 -8.96
N TRP A 221 -1.35 -3.52 -8.20
CA TRP A 221 0.02 -3.91 -7.83
C TRP A 221 0.10 -4.74 -6.55
N GLN A 222 -0.98 -4.86 -5.77
CA GLN A 222 -0.98 -5.70 -4.58
C GLN A 222 -0.72 -7.16 -4.99
N ALA A 223 0.27 -7.76 -4.35
CA ALA A 223 0.60 -9.15 -4.52
C ALA A 223 0.62 -9.86 -3.16
N SER A 224 0.32 -11.16 -3.19
CA SER A 224 0.47 -12.05 -2.05
C SER A 224 1.59 -13.04 -2.33
N VAL A 225 2.60 -13.03 -1.46
CA VAL A 225 3.69 -14.00 -1.45
C VAL A 225 3.27 -15.17 -0.58
N ALA A 226 3.26 -16.35 -1.19
CA ALA A 226 2.85 -17.59 -0.54
C ALA A 226 3.98 -18.62 -0.56
N LEU A 227 4.07 -19.37 0.54
CA LEU A 227 4.91 -20.56 0.65
C LEU A 227 3.99 -21.78 0.72
N GLY A 228 4.04 -22.62 -0.32
CA GLY A 228 3.03 -23.66 -0.53
C GLY A 228 1.66 -23.04 -0.83
N SER A 229 0.64 -23.40 -0.07
CA SER A 229 -0.70 -22.81 -0.14
C SER A 229 -0.93 -21.67 0.84
N ARG A 230 0.05 -21.33 1.69
CA ARG A 230 -0.13 -20.38 2.78
C ARG A 230 0.41 -19.00 2.41
N HIS A 231 -0.45 -17.98 2.52
CA HIS A 231 0.00 -16.58 2.51
C HIS A 231 1.05 -16.36 3.62
N THR A 232 2.14 -15.71 3.26
CA THR A 232 3.25 -15.40 4.17
C THR A 232 3.43 -13.91 4.33
N CYS A 233 3.42 -13.17 3.23
CA CYS A 233 3.63 -11.73 3.20
C CYS A 233 2.92 -11.07 2.02
N GLY A 234 2.70 -9.77 2.11
CA GLY A 234 2.39 -8.92 0.97
C GLY A 234 3.61 -8.68 0.06
N ALA A 235 3.33 -8.15 -1.13
CA ALA A 235 4.32 -7.67 -2.08
C ALA A 235 3.70 -6.63 -3.02
N SER A 236 4.55 -5.96 -3.80
CA SER A 236 4.17 -4.97 -4.80
C SER A 236 4.73 -5.34 -6.17
N VAL A 237 3.88 -5.40 -7.19
CA VAL A 237 4.33 -5.57 -8.59
C VAL A 237 4.98 -4.28 -9.06
N VAL A 238 6.23 -4.35 -9.53
CA VAL A 238 6.97 -3.19 -10.06
C VAL A 238 7.27 -3.33 -11.56
N ALA A 239 7.29 -4.56 -12.07
CA ALA A 239 7.34 -4.86 -13.51
C ALA A 239 6.75 -6.27 -13.77
N PRO A 240 6.48 -6.65 -15.04
CA PRO A 240 5.87 -7.95 -15.34
C PRO A 240 6.59 -9.17 -14.74
N HIS A 241 7.92 -9.12 -14.61
CA HIS A 241 8.72 -10.20 -14.00
C HIS A 241 9.16 -9.93 -12.57
N TRP A 242 8.82 -8.78 -11.98
CA TRP A 242 9.45 -8.33 -10.75
C TRP A 242 8.43 -7.85 -9.73
N VAL A 243 8.56 -8.39 -8.52
CA VAL A 243 7.83 -7.93 -7.35
C VAL A 243 8.80 -7.55 -6.24
N VAL A 244 8.45 -6.51 -5.48
CA VAL A 244 9.16 -6.05 -4.28
C VAL A 244 8.41 -6.57 -3.06
N THR A 245 9.15 -7.04 -2.05
CA THR A 245 8.63 -7.44 -0.74
C THR A 245 9.66 -7.11 0.35
N ALA A 246 9.40 -7.44 1.61
CA ALA A 246 10.35 -7.25 2.69
C ALA A 246 11.38 -8.40 2.72
N ALA A 247 12.62 -8.12 3.13
CA ALA A 247 13.66 -9.14 3.24
C ALA A 247 13.34 -10.16 4.32
N HIS A 248 12.76 -9.74 5.45
CA HIS A 248 12.41 -10.62 6.56
C HIS A 248 11.41 -11.71 6.16
N CYS A 249 10.57 -11.46 5.14
CA CYS A 249 9.64 -12.43 4.58
C CYS A 249 10.34 -13.63 3.93
N VAL A 250 11.59 -13.45 3.47
CA VAL A 250 12.33 -14.45 2.70
C VAL A 250 13.69 -14.82 3.30
N HIS A 251 14.14 -14.11 4.35
CA HIS A 251 15.47 -14.29 4.94
C HIS A 251 15.58 -15.49 5.89
N SER A 252 14.54 -15.76 6.69
CA SER A 252 14.58 -16.76 7.77
C SER A 252 14.13 -18.16 7.35
N SER A 253 13.65 -18.32 6.11
CA SER A 253 13.22 -19.60 5.59
C SER A 253 14.46 -20.42 5.23
N ARG A 254 14.89 -21.36 6.09
CA ARG A 254 15.82 -22.44 5.73
C ARG A 254 15.40 -22.98 4.37
N VAL A 255 16.17 -22.66 3.33
CA VAL A 255 15.76 -22.56 1.93
C VAL A 255 14.68 -23.59 1.55
N PRO A 256 13.38 -23.24 1.64
CA PRO A 256 12.36 -24.03 0.98
C PRO A 256 12.71 -24.02 -0.50
N ARG A 257 12.50 -25.14 -1.21
CA ARG A 257 12.75 -25.19 -2.66
C ARG A 257 12.08 -23.97 -3.31
N LEU A 258 12.78 -23.25 -4.20
CA LEU A 258 12.22 -22.07 -4.88
C LEU A 258 10.86 -22.36 -5.53
N SER A 259 10.66 -23.60 -6.00
CA SER A 259 9.39 -24.13 -6.53
C SER A 259 8.19 -24.05 -5.58
N SER A 260 8.42 -23.93 -4.27
CA SER A 260 7.39 -23.79 -3.24
C SER A 260 6.89 -22.36 -3.07
N TRP A 261 7.61 -21.38 -3.63
CA TRP A 261 7.21 -19.97 -3.57
C TRP A 261 6.30 -19.61 -4.74
N ARG A 262 5.20 -18.94 -4.41
CA ARG A 262 4.21 -18.46 -5.37
C ARG A 262 3.88 -17.00 -5.12
N VAL A 263 3.61 -16.28 -6.19
CA VAL A 263 3.10 -14.91 -6.14
C VAL A 263 1.71 -14.87 -6.77
N HIS A 264 0.73 -14.42 -6.01
CA HIS A 264 -0.65 -14.23 -6.46
C HIS A 264 -0.92 -12.74 -6.67
N VAL A 265 -1.53 -12.39 -7.80
CA VAL A 265 -1.88 -11.02 -8.19
C VAL A 265 -3.31 -10.98 -8.70
N GLY A 266 -3.93 -9.79 -8.73
CA GLY A 266 -5.35 -9.65 -9.10
C GLY A 266 -6.28 -10.36 -8.13
N LEU A 267 -5.82 -10.58 -6.91
CA LEU A 267 -6.52 -11.30 -5.85
C LEU A 267 -7.19 -10.31 -4.91
N VAL A 268 -8.41 -10.61 -4.48
CA VAL A 268 -9.08 -9.92 -3.37
C VAL A 268 -9.29 -10.86 -2.19
N SER A 269 -9.75 -12.09 -2.43
CA SER A 269 -10.00 -13.09 -1.39
C SER A 269 -9.07 -14.29 -1.54
N HIS A 270 -8.42 -14.71 -0.44
CA HIS A 270 -7.55 -15.88 -0.42
C HIS A 270 -8.29 -17.19 -0.72
N SER A 271 -9.56 -17.30 -0.34
CA SER A 271 -10.43 -18.43 -0.65
C SER A 271 -10.62 -18.67 -2.16
N ALA A 272 -10.38 -17.65 -3.00
CA ALA A 272 -10.46 -17.76 -4.46
C ALA A 272 -9.21 -18.40 -5.10
N VAL A 273 -8.12 -18.62 -4.34
CA VAL A 273 -6.87 -19.19 -4.84
C VAL A 273 -7.01 -20.70 -4.98
N ARG A 274 -6.87 -21.21 -6.20
CA ARG A 274 -6.81 -22.67 -6.44
C ARG A 274 -5.41 -23.23 -6.15
N PRO A 275 -5.31 -24.52 -5.76
CA PRO A 275 -4.02 -25.18 -5.62
C PRO A 275 -3.16 -25.01 -6.87
N HIS A 276 -1.89 -24.65 -6.69
CA HIS A 276 -0.88 -24.47 -7.75
C HIS A 276 -1.12 -23.27 -8.69
N GLN A 277 -2.15 -22.47 -8.44
CA GLN A 277 -2.30 -21.15 -9.06
C GLN A 277 -1.22 -20.19 -8.55
N GLY A 278 -0.98 -19.10 -9.28
CA GLY A 278 0.06 -18.11 -8.94
C GLY A 278 1.37 -18.29 -9.71
N ALA A 279 2.05 -17.17 -9.91
CA ALA A 279 3.32 -17.11 -10.64
C ALA A 279 4.43 -17.78 -9.83
N VAL A 280 5.23 -18.62 -10.50
CA VAL A 280 6.38 -19.30 -9.90
C VAL A 280 7.53 -18.31 -9.74
N VAL A 281 8.15 -18.30 -8.56
CA VAL A 281 9.35 -17.51 -8.30
C VAL A 281 10.57 -18.21 -8.91
N GLU A 282 11.26 -17.51 -9.81
CA GLU A 282 12.54 -17.90 -10.43
C GLU A 282 13.71 -17.62 -9.48
N ARG A 283 13.71 -16.45 -8.85
CA ARG A 283 14.82 -15.98 -8.02
C ARG A 283 14.33 -15.12 -6.88
N ILE A 284 14.93 -15.28 -5.71
CA ILE A 284 14.73 -14.44 -4.53
C ILE A 284 16.03 -13.68 -4.29
N VAL A 285 15.95 -12.35 -4.18
CA VAL A 285 17.10 -11.46 -3.99
C VAL A 285 16.83 -10.53 -2.81
N PRO A 286 17.10 -10.97 -1.56
CA PRO A 286 17.08 -10.05 -0.42
C PRO A 286 18.24 -9.06 -0.51
N HIS A 287 18.07 -7.86 0.05
CA HIS A 287 19.16 -6.91 0.12
C HIS A 287 20.34 -7.51 0.91
N PRO A 288 21.60 -7.43 0.41
CA PRO A 288 22.74 -8.11 1.02
C PRO A 288 23.12 -7.58 2.41
N LEU A 289 22.71 -6.36 2.73
CA LEU A 289 22.93 -5.71 4.02
C LEU A 289 21.75 -5.85 5.00
N TYR A 290 20.75 -6.67 4.67
CA TYR A 290 19.61 -6.90 5.58
C TYR A 290 20.06 -7.42 6.94
N SER A 291 19.55 -6.81 8.00
CA SER A 291 19.80 -7.19 9.39
C SER A 291 18.50 -7.61 10.07
N SER A 292 18.40 -8.88 10.45
CA SER A 292 17.24 -9.38 11.20
C SER A 292 17.17 -8.89 12.64
N GLN A 293 18.24 -8.27 13.15
CA GLN A 293 18.26 -7.70 14.50
C GLN A 293 17.67 -6.29 14.55
N THR A 294 17.93 -5.49 13.51
CA THR A 294 17.54 -4.08 13.44
C THR A 294 16.43 -3.81 12.44
N HIS A 295 16.05 -4.80 11.62
CA HIS A 295 15.16 -4.65 10.46
C HIS A 295 15.66 -3.61 9.45
N ASP A 296 16.95 -3.30 9.46
CA ASP A 296 17.55 -2.40 8.49
C ASP A 296 17.77 -3.11 7.15
N TYR A 297 17.71 -2.36 6.04
CA TYR A 297 17.71 -2.87 4.67
C TYR A 297 16.64 -3.95 4.41
N ASP A 298 15.45 -3.80 5.01
CA ASP A 298 14.37 -4.78 4.91
C ASP A 298 13.58 -4.73 3.60
N ILE A 299 14.27 -5.05 2.50
CA ILE A 299 13.72 -5.09 1.15
C ILE A 299 14.28 -6.28 0.36
N ALA A 300 13.43 -6.89 -0.45
CA ALA A 300 13.77 -8.00 -1.33
C ALA A 300 13.06 -7.87 -2.68
N LEU A 301 13.70 -8.41 -3.72
CA LEU A 301 13.12 -8.58 -5.05
C LEU A 301 12.87 -10.05 -5.32
N LEU A 302 11.67 -10.38 -5.82
CA LEU A 302 11.37 -11.69 -6.37
C LEU A 302 11.22 -11.57 -7.89
N ARG A 303 11.96 -12.40 -8.61
CA ARG A 303 11.84 -12.55 -10.06
C ARG A 303 10.88 -13.70 -10.37
N LEU A 304 9.96 -13.48 -11.29
CA LEU A 304 8.99 -14.48 -11.75
C LEU A 304 9.47 -15.12 -13.06
N TRP A 305 9.27 -16.44 -13.18
CA TRP A 305 9.59 -17.20 -14.40
C TRP A 305 8.82 -16.69 -15.62
N THR A 306 7.51 -16.52 -15.45
CA THR A 306 6.59 -16.05 -16.50
C THR A 306 6.20 -14.61 -16.20
N PRO A 307 6.19 -13.70 -17.20
CA PRO A 307 5.72 -12.34 -16.98
C PRO A 307 4.24 -12.34 -16.62
N LEU A 308 3.87 -11.45 -15.70
CA LEU A 308 2.48 -11.13 -15.40
C LEU A 308 1.85 -10.41 -16.60
N ASN A 309 0.64 -10.82 -16.96
CA ASN A 309 -0.17 -10.12 -17.94
C ASN A 309 -0.93 -8.99 -17.23
N PHE A 310 -0.61 -7.75 -17.58
CA PHE A 310 -1.30 -6.60 -17.00
C PHE A 310 -2.72 -6.47 -17.54
N SER A 311 -3.63 -6.05 -16.66
CA SER A 311 -5.06 -5.93 -16.88
C SER A 311 -5.63 -4.87 -15.92
N ASP A 312 -6.94 -4.70 -15.89
CA ASP A 312 -7.61 -3.82 -14.93
C ASP A 312 -7.44 -4.27 -13.46
N THR A 313 -6.96 -5.50 -13.23
CA THR A 313 -6.75 -6.04 -11.87
C THR A 313 -5.29 -6.34 -11.55
N VAL A 314 -4.40 -6.26 -12.53
CA VAL A 314 -2.97 -6.58 -12.39
C VAL A 314 -2.16 -5.49 -13.07
N GLY A 315 -1.29 -4.81 -12.34
CA GLY A 315 -0.47 -3.72 -12.88
C GLY A 315 0.69 -3.38 -11.98
N ALA A 316 1.69 -2.66 -12.49
CA ALA A 316 2.81 -2.21 -11.68
C ALA A 316 2.50 -0.92 -10.94
N VAL A 317 3.08 -0.74 -9.76
CA VAL A 317 3.22 0.57 -9.09
C VAL A 317 4.51 1.25 -9.54
N CYS A 318 4.51 2.58 -9.65
CA CYS A 318 5.75 3.30 -9.96
C CYS A 318 6.68 3.36 -8.75
N LEU A 319 7.98 3.45 -8.97
CA LEU A 319 8.94 3.75 -7.91
C LEU A 319 9.04 5.27 -7.71
N PRO A 320 9.31 5.77 -6.49
CA PRO A 320 9.52 7.19 -6.29
C PRO A 320 10.80 7.66 -6.99
N ALA A 321 10.88 8.93 -7.36
CA ALA A 321 12.16 9.50 -7.78
C ALA A 321 13.08 9.66 -6.57
N LYS A 322 14.41 9.58 -6.78
CA LYS A 322 15.42 9.63 -5.71
C LYS A 322 15.33 10.89 -4.84
N LYS A 323 14.91 12.01 -5.43
CA LYS A 323 14.72 13.31 -4.76
C LYS A 323 13.24 13.70 -4.64
N GLN A 324 12.31 12.77 -4.89
CA GLN A 324 10.89 13.05 -4.71
C GLN A 324 10.61 13.12 -3.22
N ASP A 325 10.25 14.31 -2.78
CA ASP A 325 9.88 14.54 -1.40
C ASP A 325 8.38 14.30 -1.22
N PHE A 326 8.02 13.48 -0.23
CA PHE A 326 6.66 13.30 0.23
C PHE A 326 6.57 13.97 1.59
N PRO A 327 6.03 15.20 1.67
CA PRO A 327 6.07 15.98 2.91
C PRO A 327 5.29 15.27 4.02
N ARG A 328 5.63 15.58 5.27
CA ARG A 328 4.86 15.18 6.44
C ARG A 328 3.37 15.42 6.23
N GLY A 329 2.54 14.46 6.62
CA GLY A 329 1.09 14.52 6.46
C GLY A 329 0.58 14.09 5.07
N SER A 330 1.47 13.78 4.13
CA SER A 330 1.08 13.15 2.85
C SER A 330 0.23 11.91 3.12
N GLN A 331 -0.94 11.85 2.48
CA GLN A 331 -1.91 10.79 2.65
C GLN A 331 -1.54 9.61 1.75
N CYS A 332 -1.17 8.49 2.36
CA CYS A 332 -0.74 7.28 1.68
C CYS A 332 -1.65 6.11 2.07
N TRP A 333 -1.68 5.10 1.21
CA TRP A 333 -2.49 3.90 1.42
C TRP A 333 -1.61 2.69 1.68
N VAL A 334 -2.03 1.91 2.66
CA VAL A 334 -1.50 0.58 2.92
C VAL A 334 -2.59 -0.43 2.57
N SER A 335 -2.20 -1.53 1.95
CA SER A 335 -3.12 -2.62 1.64
C SER A 335 -2.51 -3.99 1.91
N GLY A 336 -3.34 -4.94 2.33
CA GLY A 336 -2.89 -6.30 2.61
C GLY A 336 -3.96 -7.20 3.24
N TRP A 337 -3.55 -8.41 3.58
CA TRP A 337 -4.41 -9.47 4.15
C TRP A 337 -4.05 -9.78 5.60
N GLY A 338 -3.29 -8.89 6.25
CA GLY A 338 -2.89 -9.05 7.63
C GLY A 338 -4.06 -9.03 8.61
N HIS A 339 -3.71 -9.11 9.89
CA HIS A 339 -4.66 -9.14 10.98
C HIS A 339 -5.49 -7.85 11.00
N THR A 340 -6.81 -7.97 10.98
CA THR A 340 -7.75 -6.85 11.11
C THR A 340 -7.97 -6.40 12.55
N ASN A 341 -7.51 -7.19 13.52
CA ASN A 341 -7.55 -6.88 14.94
C ASN A 341 -6.25 -7.42 15.57
N PRO A 342 -5.53 -6.62 16.38
CA PRO A 342 -4.32 -7.08 17.07
C PRO A 342 -4.53 -8.34 17.92
N SER A 343 -5.76 -8.56 18.41
CA SER A 343 -6.15 -9.71 19.22
C SER A 343 -6.51 -10.96 18.39
N HIS A 344 -6.64 -10.85 17.07
CA HIS A 344 -6.92 -12.00 16.21
C HIS A 344 -5.63 -12.76 15.90
N THR A 345 -5.75 -14.08 15.76
CA THR A 345 -4.65 -14.98 15.40
C THR A 345 -4.63 -15.35 13.93
N HIS A 346 -5.55 -14.78 13.13
CA HIS A 346 -5.75 -15.15 11.74
C HIS A 346 -5.77 -13.91 10.83
N ASN A 347 -5.10 -14.07 9.69
CA ASN A 347 -5.12 -13.14 8.57
C ASN A 347 -6.55 -12.97 8.01
N SER A 348 -6.82 -11.78 7.46
CA SER A 348 -8.05 -11.54 6.72
C SER A 348 -8.07 -12.36 5.44
N ASP A 349 -9.19 -13.03 5.15
CA ASP A 349 -9.37 -13.66 3.84
C ASP A 349 -9.47 -12.61 2.73
N THR A 350 -10.10 -11.47 3.01
CA THR A 350 -10.35 -10.39 2.05
C THR A 350 -9.36 -9.25 2.20
N LEU A 351 -8.87 -8.74 1.07
CA LEU A 351 -7.94 -7.61 1.00
C LEU A 351 -8.54 -6.38 1.69
N GLN A 352 -7.75 -5.82 2.60
CA GLN A 352 -8.06 -4.59 3.33
C GLN A 352 -7.18 -3.46 2.82
N ASP A 353 -7.65 -2.23 3.00
CA ASP A 353 -6.85 -1.04 2.81
C ASP A 353 -7.14 0.01 3.88
N THR A 354 -6.15 0.84 4.18
CA THR A 354 -6.33 1.96 5.08
C THR A 354 -5.48 3.15 4.64
N LEU A 355 -5.97 4.34 4.96
CA LEU A 355 -5.29 5.59 4.71
C LEU A 355 -4.47 5.96 5.95
N VAL A 356 -3.19 6.27 5.75
CA VAL A 356 -2.26 6.67 6.81
C VAL A 356 -1.45 7.90 6.37
N PRO A 357 -1.25 8.89 7.26
CA PRO A 357 -0.37 10.01 6.98
C PRO A 357 1.10 9.60 7.17
N LEU A 358 2.00 10.15 6.35
CA LEU A 358 3.43 10.09 6.62
C LEU A 358 3.80 10.93 7.85
N LEU A 359 4.68 10.40 8.69
CA LEU A 359 5.26 11.09 9.84
C LEU A 359 6.71 11.47 9.55
N SER A 360 7.18 12.55 10.17
CA SER A 360 8.59 12.93 10.10
C SER A 360 9.46 11.91 10.80
N THR A 361 10.70 11.74 10.32
CA THR A 361 11.67 10.82 10.94
C THR A 361 11.99 11.28 12.36
N GLU A 362 12.07 12.59 12.58
CA GLU A 362 12.34 13.23 13.86
C GLU A 362 11.29 12.86 14.90
N LEU A 363 10.00 13.02 14.56
CA LEU A 363 8.89 12.66 15.42
C LEU A 363 8.91 11.17 15.74
N CYS A 364 9.08 10.34 14.73
CA CYS A 364 9.03 8.90 14.90
C CYS A 364 10.21 8.36 15.71
N ASN A 365 11.37 9.00 15.60
CA ASN A 365 12.58 8.64 16.31
C ASN A 365 12.72 9.34 17.68
N SER A 366 11.73 10.15 18.06
CA SER A 366 11.68 10.82 19.37
C SER A 366 11.63 9.82 20.53
N SER A 367 11.99 10.29 21.73
CA SER A 367 11.97 9.47 22.95
C SER A 367 10.59 8.92 23.32
N CYS A 368 9.53 9.57 22.86
CA CYS A 368 8.16 9.19 23.20
C CYS A 368 7.55 8.18 22.20
N MET A 369 8.26 7.87 21.10
CA MET A 369 7.89 6.83 20.12
C MET A 369 8.96 5.72 20.09
N TYR A 370 9.85 5.70 19.10
CA TYR A 370 10.82 4.62 18.90
C TYR A 370 12.22 4.88 19.48
N SER A 371 12.45 6.02 20.14
CA SER A 371 13.66 6.27 20.94
C SER A 371 14.99 5.99 20.23
N GLY A 372 15.17 6.48 19.01
CA GLY A 372 16.41 6.30 18.26
C GLY A 372 16.51 5.00 17.43
N ALA A 373 15.48 4.12 17.45
CA ALA A 373 15.53 2.84 16.74
C ALA A 373 15.44 2.95 15.21
N LEU A 374 14.94 4.06 14.66
CA LEU A 374 14.82 4.23 13.22
C LEU A 374 16.16 4.55 12.57
N THR A 375 16.40 3.90 11.43
CA THR A 375 17.53 4.21 10.56
C THR A 375 17.12 5.17 9.43
N PRO A 376 18.07 5.85 8.77
CA PRO A 376 17.79 6.65 7.57
C PRO A 376 17.12 5.89 6.40
N ARG A 377 17.15 4.55 6.41
CA ARG A 377 16.51 3.68 5.39
C ARG A 377 15.07 3.32 5.73
N MET A 378 14.53 3.87 6.82
CA MET A 378 13.18 3.64 7.28
C MET A 378 12.35 4.92 7.19
N LEU A 379 11.04 4.76 7.15
CA LEU A 379 10.07 5.84 7.31
C LEU A 379 8.90 5.36 8.17
N CYS A 380 8.13 6.30 8.70
CA CYS A 380 6.92 6.01 9.46
C CYS A 380 5.67 6.54 8.78
N ALA A 381 4.59 5.79 8.91
CA ALA A 381 3.27 6.25 8.52
C ALA A 381 2.22 5.70 9.51
N GLY A 382 1.27 6.54 9.88
CA GLY A 382 0.23 6.15 10.84
C GLY A 382 -0.26 7.31 11.68
N TYR A 383 -1.21 7.01 12.55
CA TYR A 383 -1.80 7.98 13.47
C TYR A 383 -1.13 7.88 14.84
N VAL A 384 -0.69 9.01 15.39
CA VAL A 384 -0.03 9.07 16.71
C VAL A 384 -0.91 8.50 17.82
N ASP A 385 -2.22 8.63 17.70
CA ASP A 385 -3.20 8.14 18.68
C ASP A 385 -3.69 6.70 18.40
N GLY A 386 -3.08 5.96 17.47
CA GLY A 386 -3.33 4.53 17.31
C GLY A 386 -4.71 4.18 16.68
N ARG A 387 -5.06 4.82 15.56
CA ARG A 387 -6.36 4.59 14.88
C ARG A 387 -6.34 3.47 13.85
N ALA A 388 -5.27 3.40 13.07
CA ALA A 388 -5.13 2.48 11.95
C ALA A 388 -3.65 2.28 11.65
N ASP A 389 -3.29 1.07 11.27
CA ASP A 389 -1.92 0.66 11.01
C ASP A 389 -1.89 -0.59 10.12
N ALA A 390 -0.72 -0.89 9.55
CA ALA A 390 -0.42 -2.22 9.03
C ALA A 390 -0.27 -3.21 10.19
N CYS A 391 -0.56 -4.49 9.96
CA CYS A 391 -0.41 -5.50 11.01
C CYS A 391 0.27 -6.78 10.51
N GLN A 392 0.41 -7.77 11.38
CA GLN A 392 1.00 -9.06 11.02
C GLN A 392 0.28 -9.66 9.80
N GLY A 393 1.07 -10.08 8.81
CA GLY A 393 0.58 -10.55 7.51
C GLY A 393 0.60 -9.49 6.41
N ASP A 394 0.63 -8.20 6.74
CA ASP A 394 0.81 -7.11 5.76
C ASP A 394 2.28 -6.87 5.39
N SER A 395 3.22 -7.43 6.16
CA SER A 395 4.66 -7.40 5.91
C SER A 395 5.01 -7.59 4.43
N GLY A 396 5.90 -6.75 3.90
CA GLY A 396 6.27 -6.73 2.49
C GLY A 396 5.25 -6.07 1.55
N GLY A 397 4.04 -5.76 2.03
CA GLY A 397 3.00 -5.05 1.31
C GLY A 397 3.36 -3.58 1.00
N PRO A 398 2.58 -2.95 0.09
CA PRO A 398 2.80 -1.58 -0.33
C PRO A 398 2.40 -0.54 0.73
N LEU A 399 3.22 0.51 0.86
CA LEU A 399 2.77 1.85 1.23
C LEU A 399 2.86 2.73 0.00
N VAL A 400 1.71 3.15 -0.53
CA VAL A 400 1.63 3.91 -1.78
C VAL A 400 1.05 5.30 -1.59
N CYS A 401 1.68 6.29 -2.20
CA CYS A 401 1.25 7.68 -2.16
C CYS A 401 0.91 8.15 -3.57
N LEU A 402 -0.13 8.97 -3.69
CA LEU A 402 -0.55 9.56 -4.96
C LEU A 402 0.18 10.88 -5.19
N ASP A 403 0.92 10.99 -6.29
CA ASP A 403 1.55 12.24 -6.71
C ASP A 403 1.19 12.54 -8.17
N ARG A 404 0.59 13.71 -8.41
CA ARG A 404 0.18 14.20 -9.75
C ARG A 404 -0.56 13.15 -10.60
N GLY A 405 -1.44 12.36 -9.97
CA GLY A 405 -2.25 11.33 -10.64
C GLY A 405 -1.56 9.97 -10.81
N THR A 406 -0.32 9.81 -10.34
CA THR A 406 0.45 8.56 -10.41
C THR A 406 0.73 8.01 -9.01
N TRP A 407 0.48 6.72 -8.81
CA TRP A 407 0.76 6.04 -7.55
C TRP A 407 2.21 5.55 -7.49
N HIS A 408 2.89 5.88 -6.39
CA HIS A 408 4.28 5.54 -6.14
C HIS A 408 4.43 4.67 -4.89
N LEU A 409 5.29 3.66 -4.95
CA LEU A 409 5.64 2.79 -3.83
C LEU A 409 6.67 3.49 -2.94
N VAL A 410 6.19 4.24 -1.96
CA VAL A 410 7.04 5.05 -1.07
C VAL A 410 7.67 4.19 0.03
N GLY A 411 6.95 3.18 0.49
CA GLY A 411 7.41 2.28 1.54
C GLY A 411 7.04 0.81 1.30
N VAL A 412 7.76 -0.08 1.97
CA VAL A 412 7.44 -1.51 2.09
C VAL A 412 7.21 -1.82 3.57
N VAL A 413 6.05 -2.41 3.91
CA VAL A 413 5.69 -2.74 5.30
C VAL A 413 6.80 -3.62 5.92
N SER A 414 7.36 -3.19 7.04
CA SER A 414 8.55 -3.83 7.63
C SER A 414 8.30 -4.31 9.06
N TRP A 415 8.06 -3.40 10.00
CA TRP A 415 7.86 -3.74 11.41
C TRP A 415 7.04 -2.66 12.15
N GLY A 416 6.66 -2.96 13.39
CA GLY A 416 5.96 -2.05 14.28
C GLY A 416 5.85 -2.67 15.67
N ARG A 417 5.53 -1.86 16.69
CA ARG A 417 5.20 -2.36 18.03
C ARG A 417 3.68 -2.47 18.16
N GLY A 418 3.20 -3.71 18.28
CA GLY A 418 1.77 -3.99 18.18
C GLY A 418 1.22 -3.62 16.80
N CYS A 419 -0.08 -3.35 16.74
CA CYS A 419 -0.72 -2.78 15.56
C CYS A 419 -1.71 -1.72 16.01
N ALA A 420 -1.60 -0.51 15.44
CA ALA A 420 -2.43 0.63 15.81
C ALA A 420 -2.36 0.96 17.32
N GLU A 421 -1.20 0.76 17.95
CA GLU A 421 -0.96 1.21 19.31
C GLU A 421 -0.61 2.71 19.31
N PRO A 422 -1.12 3.51 20.28
CA PRO A 422 -0.71 4.89 20.44
C PRO A 422 0.82 5.03 20.54
N ASN A 423 1.37 6.04 19.86
CA ASN A 423 2.81 6.33 19.75
C ASN A 423 3.67 5.22 19.10
N HIS A 424 3.04 4.22 18.48
CA HIS A 424 3.72 3.13 17.77
C HIS A 424 3.21 3.01 16.34
N PRO A 425 3.43 4.02 15.48
CA PRO A 425 3.02 3.96 14.07
C PRO A 425 3.83 2.90 13.31
N GLY A 426 3.28 2.34 12.24
CA GLY A 426 3.98 1.38 11.39
C GLY A 426 5.28 1.93 10.81
N VAL A 427 6.30 1.07 10.73
CA VAL A 427 7.62 1.36 10.16
C VAL A 427 7.79 0.60 8.84
N TYR A 428 8.28 1.33 7.84
CA TYR A 428 8.40 0.86 6.47
C TYR A 428 9.83 1.04 5.98
N ALA A 429 10.30 0.13 5.13
CA ALA A 429 11.54 0.35 4.39
C ALA A 429 11.31 1.47 3.36
N LYS A 430 12.12 2.52 3.41
CA LYS A 430 12.02 3.72 2.55
C LYS A 430 12.56 3.41 1.15
N VAL A 431 11.67 3.18 0.20
CA VAL A 431 12.02 2.68 -1.15
C VAL A 431 13.00 3.59 -1.90
N ALA A 432 12.91 4.91 -1.68
CA ALA A 432 13.81 5.89 -2.29
C ALA A 432 15.31 5.62 -1.99
N GLU A 433 15.63 5.04 -0.83
CA GLU A 433 17.01 4.71 -0.43
C GLU A 433 17.54 3.44 -1.10
N PHE A 434 16.69 2.68 -1.78
CA PHE A 434 17.03 1.41 -2.42
C PHE A 434 16.95 1.44 -3.95
N LEU A 435 16.64 2.59 -4.56
CA LEU A 435 16.41 2.70 -6.01
C LEU A 435 17.61 2.22 -6.84
N ASP A 436 18.84 2.62 -6.45
CA ASP A 436 20.06 2.21 -7.16
C ASP A 436 20.19 0.68 -7.17
N TRP A 437 19.97 0.04 -6.01
CA TRP A 437 19.99 -1.42 -5.88
C TRP A 437 18.87 -2.09 -6.68
N ILE A 438 17.63 -1.57 -6.63
CA ILE A 438 16.50 -2.11 -7.40
C ILE A 438 16.81 -2.06 -8.91
N HIS A 439 17.31 -0.92 -9.40
CA HIS A 439 17.63 -0.74 -10.80
C HIS A 439 18.76 -1.66 -11.27
N ASP A 440 19.81 -1.84 -10.46
CA ASP A 440 20.93 -2.72 -10.79
C ASP A 440 20.48 -4.19 -10.89
N ILE A 441 19.67 -4.67 -9.93
CA ILE A 441 19.16 -6.05 -9.95
C ILE A 441 18.21 -6.28 -11.14
N VAL A 442 17.32 -5.32 -11.43
CA VAL A 442 16.36 -5.44 -12.56
C VAL A 442 17.07 -5.39 -13.91
N ARG A 443 18.16 -4.60 -14.04
CA ARG A 443 18.96 -4.47 -15.27
C ARG A 443 19.86 -5.67 -15.50
N PHE A 444 20.46 -6.24 -14.45
CA PHE A 444 21.43 -7.34 -14.55
C PHE A 444 20.97 -8.60 -13.79
N PRO A 445 19.88 -9.25 -14.24
CA PRO A 445 19.28 -10.37 -13.53
C PRO A 445 20.14 -11.65 -13.47
N GLN A 446 21.23 -11.71 -14.24
CA GLN A 446 22.14 -12.86 -14.32
C GLN A 446 23.37 -12.73 -13.41
N VAL A 447 23.62 -11.56 -12.81
CA VAL A 447 24.75 -11.40 -11.88
C VAL A 447 24.39 -12.12 -10.59
N SER A 448 24.95 -13.31 -10.41
CA SER A 448 25.07 -13.98 -9.12
C SER A 448 25.82 -13.04 -8.16
N LEU A 449 25.27 -12.82 -6.96
CA LEU A 449 25.91 -12.06 -5.86
C LEU A 449 27.14 -12.79 -5.28
N ILE A 450 27.92 -13.48 -6.11
CA ILE A 450 29.15 -14.17 -5.71
C ILE A 450 30.39 -13.29 -5.98
N SER A 451 30.26 -12.17 -6.70
CA SER A 451 31.44 -11.34 -7.04
C SER A 451 31.15 -9.85 -7.24
N ALA A 452 30.40 -9.21 -6.35
CA ALA A 452 30.57 -7.77 -6.18
C ALA A 452 31.79 -7.55 -5.26
N PRO A 453 32.81 -6.76 -5.65
CA PRO A 453 33.91 -6.47 -4.74
C PRO A 453 33.34 -5.72 -3.54
N GLN A 454 33.55 -6.27 -2.34
CA GLN A 454 33.11 -5.71 -1.05
C GLN A 454 33.51 -4.23 -0.85
N SER A 455 34.47 -3.73 -1.64
CA SER A 455 34.98 -2.36 -1.58
C SER A 455 33.94 -1.26 -1.84
N ARG A 456 32.82 -1.50 -2.56
CA ARG A 456 31.77 -0.48 -2.71
C ARG A 456 30.77 -0.41 -1.55
N TYR A 457 30.55 -1.51 -0.84
CA TYR A 457 29.57 -1.56 0.26
C TYR A 457 30.20 -1.28 1.63
N GLU A 458 31.52 -1.45 1.78
CA GLU A 458 32.25 -1.11 3.01
C GLU A 458 32.34 0.40 3.26
N ALA A 459 32.24 1.25 2.22
CA ALA A 459 32.24 2.70 2.36
C ALA A 459 31.01 3.26 3.11
N GLN A 460 29.93 2.48 3.23
CA GLN A 460 28.71 2.85 3.98
C GLN A 460 28.73 2.36 5.45
N ARG A 461 29.79 1.67 5.87
CA ARG A 461 29.92 1.09 7.23
C ARG A 461 30.82 1.89 8.17
N ALA A 462 31.41 3.00 7.73
CA ALA A 462 32.33 3.79 8.54
C ALA A 462 31.56 4.61 9.61
N PRO A 463 31.88 4.47 10.91
CA PRO A 463 31.39 5.37 11.94
C PRO A 463 32.01 6.76 11.77
N LEU A 464 31.24 7.82 12.05
CA LEU A 464 31.78 9.17 12.22
C LEU A 464 32.87 9.12 13.31
N GLY A 465 34.11 9.42 12.91
CA GLY A 465 35.29 9.27 13.76
C GLY A 465 35.23 10.13 15.03
N GLU A 466 35.66 9.50 16.13
CA GLU A 466 35.98 10.15 17.40
C GLU A 466 36.94 11.32 17.21
N ALA A 467 36.63 12.43 17.87
CA ALA A 467 37.49 13.59 17.97
C ALA A 467 38.83 13.20 18.62
N LYS A 468 39.92 13.25 17.83
CA LYS A 468 41.29 13.11 18.34
C LYS A 468 41.57 14.19 19.38
N ARG A 469 41.88 13.75 20.60
CA ARG A 469 42.52 14.55 21.65
C ARG A 469 43.76 15.25 21.10
N GLY A 470 43.86 16.54 21.39
CA GLY A 470 44.98 17.40 20.99
C GLY A 470 46.32 16.91 21.51
N ALA A 471 47.29 16.86 20.61
CA ALA A 471 48.70 16.78 20.95
C ALA A 471 49.20 18.20 21.30
N VAL A 472 49.68 18.36 22.53
CA VAL A 472 50.39 19.56 23.00
C VAL A 472 51.78 19.58 22.35
N VAL A 473 52.11 20.68 21.67
CA VAL A 473 53.45 21.00 21.19
C VAL A 473 54.10 21.93 22.22
N PRO A 474 55.31 21.65 22.75
CA PRO A 474 56.01 22.59 23.60
C PRO A 474 56.75 23.63 22.76
N LEU A 475 56.51 24.91 23.03
CA LEU A 475 57.40 26.00 22.65
C LEU A 475 58.49 26.12 23.72
N GLY A 476 59.75 25.98 23.30
CA GLY A 476 60.91 26.16 24.17
C GLY A 476 61.22 27.62 24.47
N GLY A 477 62.02 27.85 25.53
CA GLY A 477 62.73 29.11 25.72
C GLY A 477 63.11 29.44 27.16
N ARG A 478 64.38 29.14 27.47
CA ARG A 478 65.23 29.63 28.58
C ARG A 478 65.01 29.10 30.00
#